data_AF-A0A7W5BDJ9-F1
#
_entry.id   AF-A0A7W5BDJ9-F1
#
_cell.length_a   1.000
_cell.length_b   1.000
_cell.length_c   1.000
_cell.angle_alpha   90.00
_cell.angle_beta   90.00
_cell.angle_gamma   90.00
#
_symmetry.space_group_name_H-M   'P 1'
#
loop_
_entity.id
_entity.type
_entity.pdbx_description
1 polymer ?
#
loop_
_entity_poly.entity_id
_entity_poly.type
_entity_poly.pdbx_seq_one_letter_code
_entity_poly.pdbx_strand_id
1 'polypeptide(L)' 'MFVLNRMEALAAGDADLFSDKELALVRSRLACLPDFAPTPLHALPGLARVAGVGAIHR' A
#
# COMPACT_ATOMS: atom_id res chain seq x y z
N MET A 1 -28.28 -17.88 -16.66
CA MET A 1 -26.97 -17.33 -17.10
C MET A 1 -27.00 -15.85 -16.77
N PHE A 2 -26.38 -15.44 -15.65
CA PHE A 2 -26.35 -14.04 -15.22
C PHE A 2 -24.95 -13.48 -15.50
N VAL A 3 -24.83 -12.66 -16.53
CA VAL A 3 -23.60 -11.93 -16.82
C VAL A 3 -23.57 -10.72 -15.88
N LEU A 4 -22.82 -10.85 -14.78
CA LEU A 4 -22.56 -9.74 -13.88
C LEU A 4 -21.66 -8.73 -14.60
N ASN A 5 -22.11 -7.48 -14.63
CA ASN A 5 -21.35 -6.32 -15.05
C ASN A 5 -20.20 -6.12 -14.03
N ARG A 6 -19.08 -6.85 -14.25
CA ARG A 6 -18.02 -7.12 -13.26
C ARG A 6 -17.07 -5.94 -13.02
N MET A 7 -17.12 -4.88 -13.85
CA MET A 7 -16.13 -3.79 -13.77
C MET A 7 -16.47 -2.70 -12.75
N GLU A 8 -17.74 -2.40 -12.49
CA GLU A 8 -18.12 -1.32 -11.55
C GLU A 8 -18.14 -1.79 -10.09
N ALA A 9 -18.45 -3.07 -9.85
CA ALA A 9 -18.50 -3.62 -8.49
C ALA A 9 -17.12 -3.89 -7.87
N LEU A 10 -16.07 -4.03 -8.69
CA LEU A 10 -14.71 -4.25 -8.18
C LEU A 10 -14.17 -3.00 -7.46
N ALA A 11 -14.39 -1.81 -8.03
CA ALA A 11 -13.84 -0.57 -7.50
C ALA A 11 -14.43 -0.15 -6.14
N ALA A 12 -15.70 -0.47 -5.88
CA ALA A 12 -16.37 -0.18 -4.60
C ALA A 12 -16.00 -1.21 -3.51
N GLY A 13 -15.76 -2.47 -3.88
CA GLY A 13 -15.34 -3.52 -2.95
C GLY A 13 -13.90 -3.36 -2.47
N ASP A 14 -13.00 -2.85 -3.33
CA ASP A 14 -11.59 -2.71 -2.99
C ASP A 14 -11.33 -1.64 -1.90
N ALA A 15 -12.08 -0.53 -1.91
CA ALA A 15 -11.90 0.52 -0.90
C ALA A 15 -12.20 0.04 0.53
N ASP A 16 -13.16 -0.86 0.69
CA ASP A 16 -13.54 -1.43 1.99
C ASP A 16 -12.55 -2.52 2.43
N LEU A 17 -12.01 -3.29 1.47
CA LEU A 17 -10.95 -4.30 1.68
C LEU A 17 -9.63 -3.69 2.15
N PHE A 18 -9.31 -2.45 1.76
CA PHE A 18 -8.10 -1.74 2.16
C PHE A 18 -8.36 -0.66 3.22
N SER A 19 -9.42 -0.80 4.03
CA SER A 19 -9.71 0.13 5.13
C SER A 19 -8.63 0.13 6.21
N ASP A 20 -8.53 1.24 6.96
CA ASP A 20 -7.57 1.41 8.06
C ASP A 20 -7.70 0.30 9.12
N LYS A 21 -8.91 -0.22 9.32
CA LYS A 21 -9.19 -1.31 10.26
C LYS A 21 -8.51 -2.60 9.84
N GLU A 22 -8.63 -2.99 8.57
CA GLU A 22 -8.00 -4.20 8.05
C GLU A 22 -6.48 -4.04 8.02
N LEU A 23 -6.00 -2.84 7.68
CA LEU A 23 -4.56 -2.52 7.70
C LEU A 23 -3.97 -2.63 9.12
N ALA A 24 -4.69 -2.18 10.15
CA ALA A 24 -4.28 -2.34 11.55
C ALA A 24 -4.25 -3.82 11.97
N LEU A 25 -5.26 -4.61 11.58
CA LEU A 25 -5.31 -6.05 11.86
C LEU A 25 -4.10 -6.77 11.25
N VAL A 26 -3.81 -6.54 9.96
CA VAL A 26 -2.68 -7.16 9.27
C VAL A 26 -1.35 -6.76 9.92
N ARG A 27 -1.16 -5.47 10.23
CA ARG A 27 0.06 -5.00 10.92
C ARG A 27 0.27 -5.68 12.27
N SER A 28 -0.79 -5.83 13.07
CA SER A 28 -0.69 -6.51 14.36
C SER A 28 -0.28 -7.98 14.24
N ARG A 29 -0.74 -8.69 13.21
CA ARG A 29 -0.36 -10.09 12.97
C ARG A 29 1.07 -10.22 12.49
N LEU A 30 1.51 -9.35 11.58
CA LEU A 30 2.89 -9.35 11.07
C LEU A 30 3.89 -9.02 12.17
N ALA A 31 3.57 -8.10 13.07
CA ALA A 31 4.42 -7.72 14.19
C ALA A 31 4.73 -8.86 15.17
N CYS A 32 3.94 -9.94 15.18
CA CYS A 32 4.19 -11.11 16.01
C CYS A 32 5.18 -12.11 15.39
N LEU A 33 5.58 -11.93 14.13
CA LEU A 33 6.56 -12.80 13.50
C LEU A 33 7.97 -12.46 14.02
N PRO A 34 8.80 -13.47 14.34
CA PRO A 34 10.08 -13.28 15.00
C PRO A 34 11.08 -12.42 14.19
N ASP A 35 10.99 -12.44 12.87
CA ASP A 35 11.88 -11.71 11.96
C ASP A 35 11.22 -10.47 11.34
N PHE A 36 10.05 -10.07 11.81
CA PHE A 36 9.37 -8.92 11.23
C PHE A 36 10.05 -7.61 11.60
N ALA A 37 10.46 -6.88 10.58
CA ALA A 37 10.86 -5.49 10.67
C ALA A 37 10.27 -4.70 9.48
N PRO A 38 9.83 -3.45 9.67
CA PRO A 38 9.47 -2.57 8.56
C PRO A 38 10.65 -2.42 7.61
N THR A 39 10.38 -2.53 6.30
CA THR A 39 11.42 -2.33 5.29
C THR A 39 11.83 -0.86 5.25
N PRO A 40 13.13 -0.55 5.10
CA PRO A 40 13.58 0.83 5.02
C PRO A 40 13.08 1.48 3.73
N LEU A 41 12.55 2.69 3.86
CA LEU A 41 12.24 3.56 2.72
C LEU A 41 13.42 4.50 2.48
N HIS A 42 14.18 4.26 1.43
CA HIS A 42 15.38 5.04 1.12
C HIS A 42 15.02 6.38 0.46
N ALA A 43 15.51 7.47 1.04
CA ALA A 43 15.50 8.78 0.40
C ALA A 43 16.65 8.90 -0.61
N LEU A 44 16.33 9.33 -1.83
CA LEU A 44 17.31 9.51 -2.91
C LEU A 44 17.46 11.00 -3.29
N PRO A 45 18.00 11.86 -2.40
CA PRO A 45 18.05 13.30 -2.62
C PRO A 45 18.93 13.70 -3.82
N GLY A 46 20.01 12.94 -4.07
CA GLY A 46 20.87 13.16 -5.23
C GLY A 46 20.12 12.92 -6.54
N LEU A 47 19.36 11.84 -6.62
CA LEU A 47 18.54 11.52 -7.79
C LEU A 47 17.38 12.51 -7.94
N ALA A 48 16.74 12.90 -6.83
CA ALA A 48 15.67 13.90 -6.83
C ALA A 48 16.15 15.22 -7.45
N ARG A 49 17.35 15.68 -7.05
CA ARG A 49 17.99 16.86 -7.62
C ARG A 49 18.25 16.73 -9.12
N VAL A 50 18.78 15.58 -9.56
CA VAL A 50 19.07 15.33 -10.99
C VAL A 50 17.78 15.31 -11.82
N ALA A 51 16.71 14.72 -11.29
CA ALA A 51 15.43 14.63 -11.96
C ALA A 51 14.59 15.93 -11.87
N GLY A 52 15.06 16.96 -11.15
CA GLY A 52 14.33 18.21 -10.97
C GLY A 52 13.03 18.07 -10.16
N VAL A 53 12.92 17.04 -9.33
CA VAL A 53 11.76 16.80 -8.47
C VAL A 53 12.12 17.09 -7.01
N GLY A 54 11.16 17.54 -6.21
CA GLY A 54 11.42 17.89 -4.81
C GLY A 54 11.86 16.72 -3.93
N ALA A 55 11.58 15.49 -4.36
CA ALA A 55 11.55 14.32 -3.51
C ALA A 55 11.56 13.03 -4.34
N ILE A 56 12.54 12.15 -4.11
CA ILE A 56 12.45 10.73 -4.49
C ILE A 56 12.51 9.92 -3.21
N HIS A 57 11.32 9.89 -2.63
CA HIS A 57 10.86 9.18 -1.46
C HIS A 57 9.36 9.50 -1.44
N ARG A 58 8.54 8.54 -1.05
CA ARG A 58 7.14 8.78 -0.79
C ARG A 58 6.81 8.14 0.53
#